data_AF-A0A1Q5J6I0-F1
#
_entry.id   AF-A0A1Q5J6I0-F1
#
_cell.length_a   1.000
_cell.length_b   1.000
_cell.length_c   1.000
_cell.angle_alpha   90.00
_cell.angle_beta   90.00
_cell.angle_gamma   90.00
#
_symmetry.space_group_name_H-M   'P 1'
#
loop_
_entity.id
_entity.type
_entity.pdbx_description
1 polymer ?
#
loop_
_entity_poly.entity_id
_entity_poly.type
_entity_poly.pdbx_seq_one_letter_code
_entity_poly.pdbx_strand_id
1 'polypeptide(L)' 'MRFHPFPDDLVTAQRSWTATYEELAHPHATSTTLLRRRLLRLSVQLHFHPYWAHPRPAAGRAELRQLVREQRASRGRTA' A
#
# COMPACT_ATOMS: atom_id res chain seq x y z
N MET A 1 -12.13 -4.95 15.18
CA MET A 1 -11.98 -4.00 14.05
C MET A 1 -11.01 -2.91 14.45
N ARG A 2 -9.91 -2.71 13.72
CA ARG A 2 -9.05 -1.54 13.93
C ARG A 2 -9.68 -0.37 13.18
N PHE A 3 -10.13 0.65 13.90
CA PHE A 3 -10.62 1.87 13.27
C PHE A 3 -9.43 2.70 12.78
N HIS A 4 -9.38 2.97 11.48
CA HIS A 4 -8.46 3.92 10.89
C HIS A 4 -9.22 4.90 9.99
N PRO A 5 -8.73 6.14 9.83
CA PRO A 5 -9.44 7.18 9.08
C PRO A 5 -9.41 6.95 7.56
N PHE A 6 -8.64 5.98 7.08
CA PHE A 6 -8.52 5.67 5.66
C PHE A 6 -9.55 4.63 5.21
N PRO A 7 -10.03 4.72 3.95
CA PRO A 7 -10.81 3.66 3.33
C PRO A 7 -10.05 2.33 3.27
N ASP A 8 -10.76 1.22 3.47
CA ASP A 8 -10.16 -0.13 3.50
C ASP A 8 -9.53 -0.53 2.16
N ASP A 9 -10.12 -0.11 1.05
CA ASP A 9 -9.60 -0.34 -0.30
C ASP A 9 -8.28 0.40 -0.52
N LEU A 10 -8.18 1.64 -0.03
CA LEU A 10 -6.93 2.42 -0.07
C LEU A 10 -5.83 1.78 0.78
N VAL A 11 -6.16 1.29 1.98
CA VAL A 11 -5.23 0.56 2.85
C VAL A 11 -4.79 -0.76 2.20
N THR A 12 -5.71 -1.46 1.55
CA THR A 12 -5.44 -2.72 0.83
C THR A 12 -4.56 -2.50 -0.39
N ALA A 13 -4.81 -1.42 -1.14
CA ALA A 13 -3.97 -1.01 -2.28
C ALA A 13 -2.55 -0.68 -1.82
N GLN A 14 -2.40 0.08 -0.73
CA GLN A 14 -1.07 0.43 -0.19
C GLN A 14 -0.30 -0.81 0.29
N ARG A 15 -0.98 -1.73 0.98
CA ARG A 15 -0.39 -3.01 1.41
C ARG A 15 0.08 -3.84 0.22
N SER A 16 -0.78 -3.95 -0.80
CA SER A 16 -0.46 -4.69 -2.03
C SER A 16 0.69 -4.05 -2.80
N TRP A 17 0.77 -2.72 -2.82
CA TRP A 17 1.84 -1.97 -3.46
C TRP A 17 3.18 -2.25 -2.77
N THR A 18 3.22 -2.20 -1.43
CA THR A 18 4.43 -2.51 -0.67
C THR A 18 4.89 -3.95 -0.86
N ALA A 19 3.96 -4.93 -0.83
CA ALA A 19 4.30 -6.32 -1.08
C ALA A 19 4.84 -6.56 -2.51
N THR A 20 4.19 -5.95 -3.52
CA THR A 20 4.64 -6.04 -4.92
C THR A 20 6.02 -5.41 -5.10
N TYR A 21 6.29 -4.29 -4.42
CA TYR A 21 7.59 -3.64 -4.44
C TYR A 21 8.67 -4.49 -3.78
N GLU A 22 8.38 -5.10 -2.63
CA GLU A 22 9.28 -6.05 -1.98
C GLU A 22 9.58 -7.23 -2.89
N GLU A 23 8.58 -7.89 -3.47
CA GLU A 23 8.77 -8.97 -4.44
C GLU A 23 9.64 -8.55 -5.64
N LEU A 24 9.47 -7.33 -6.15
CA LEU A 24 10.32 -6.78 -7.21
C LEU A 24 11.76 -6.52 -6.78
N ALA A 25 11.98 -6.17 -5.51
CA ALA A 25 13.31 -5.94 -4.96
C ALA A 25 14.07 -7.24 -4.66
N HIS A 26 13.41 -8.41 -4.73
CA HIS A 26 14.08 -9.69 -4.56
C HIS A 26 14.94 -10.03 -5.80
N PRO A 27 16.21 -10.45 -5.61
CA PRO A 27 17.16 -10.70 -6.72
C PRO A 27 16.70 -11.74 -7.75
N HIS A 28 15.78 -12.64 -7.38
CA HIS A 28 15.34 -13.77 -8.22
C HIS A 28 13.84 -13.72 -8.55
N ALA A 29 13.25 -12.53 -8.65
CA ALA A 29 11.84 -12.39 -9.00
C ALA A 29 11.53 -13.01 -10.37
N THR A 30 10.87 -14.18 -10.38
CA THR A 30 10.58 -14.97 -11.60
C THR A 30 9.53 -14.31 -12.52
N SER A 31 8.87 -13.23 -12.07
CA SER A 31 7.73 -12.60 -12.75
C SER A 31 7.81 -11.07 -12.80
N THR A 32 9.02 -10.52 -13.03
CA THR A 32 9.28 -9.06 -13.02
C THR A 32 8.31 -8.25 -13.91
N THR A 33 7.95 -8.72 -15.10
CA THR A 33 7.01 -8.02 -16.00
C THR A 33 5.57 -7.99 -15.45
N LEU A 34 5.12 -9.07 -14.82
CA LEU A 34 3.80 -9.11 -14.18
C LEU A 34 3.78 -8.21 -12.94
N LEU A 35 4.84 -8.26 -12.14
CA LEU A 35 4.98 -7.43 -10.95
C LEU A 35 5.06 -5.94 -11.29
N ARG A 36 5.82 -5.55 -12.32
CA ARG A 36 5.85 -4.16 -12.81
C ARG A 36 4.49 -3.68 -13.29
N ARG A 37 3.76 -4.50 -14.06
CA ARG A 37 2.38 -4.18 -14.48
C ARG A 37 1.44 -4.03 -13.28
N ARG A 38 1.57 -4.90 -12.28
CA ARG A 38 0.80 -4.81 -11.04
C ARG A 38 1.14 -3.53 -10.27
N LEU A 39 2.43 -3.19 -10.16
CA LEU A 39 2.89 -1.98 -9.49
C LEU A 39 2.31 -0.72 -10.14
N LEU A 40 2.33 -0.63 -11.48
CA LEU A 40 1.74 0.50 -12.21
C LEU A 40 0.24 0.66 -11.94
N ARG A 41 -0.53 -0.44 -11.98
CA ARG A 41 -1.97 -0.41 -11.66
C ARG A 41 -2.23 0.06 -10.24
N LEU A 42 -1.45 -0.45 -9.28
CA LEU A 42 -1.57 -0.05 -7.87
C LEU A 42 -1.16 1.41 -7.65
N SER A 43 -0.13 1.89 -8.35
CA SER A 43 0.26 3.31 -8.31
C SER A 43 -0.88 4.20 -8.82
N VAL A 44 -1.56 3.82 -9.92
CA VAL A 44 -2.73 4.57 -10.41
C VAL A 44 -3.85 4.58 -9.36
N GLN A 45 -4.20 3.41 -8.79
CA GLN A 45 -5.23 3.32 -7.75
C GLN A 45 -4.91 4.16 -6.52
N LEU A 46 -3.64 4.21 -6.09
CA LEU A 46 -3.21 4.99 -4.94
C LEU A 46 -3.18 6.50 -5.23
N HIS A 47 -2.66 6.91 -6.39
CA HIS A 47 -2.47 8.32 -6.71
C HIS A 47 -3.78 9.03 -7.09
N PHE A 48 -4.68 8.34 -7.78
CA PHE A 48 -5.96 8.87 -8.27
C PHE A 48 -7.16 8.44 -7.42
N HIS A 49 -6.91 7.95 -6.20
CA HIS A 49 -7.98 7.52 -5.31
C HIS A 49 -8.96 8.68 -5.00
N PRO A 50 -10.29 8.46 -5.03
CA PRO A 50 -11.28 9.49 -4.70
C PRO A 50 -11.09 10.11 -3.32
N TYR A 51 -10.53 9.35 -2.37
CA TYR A 51 -10.16 9.85 -1.03
C TYR A 51 -9.26 11.09 -1.06
N TRP A 52 -8.41 11.24 -2.08
CA TRP A 52 -7.52 12.39 -2.24
C TRP A 52 -8.15 13.56 -2.99
N ALA A 53 -9.36 13.41 -3.52
CA ALA A 53 -10.02 14.46 -4.29
C ALA A 53 -10.46 15.65 -3.43
N HIS A 54 -10.43 15.52 -2.09
CA HIS A 54 -10.78 16.59 -1.16
C HIS A 54 -9.51 17.17 -0.53
N PRO A 55 -9.49 18.47 -0.16
CA PRO A 55 -8.36 19.06 0.53
C PRO A 55 -8.05 18.26 1.81
N ARG A 56 -6.90 17.60 1.82
CA ARG A 56 -6.40 16.82 2.95
C ARG A 56 -4.97 17.26 3.26
N PRO A 57 -4.49 17.06 4.50
CA PRO A 57 -3.12 17.36 4.85
C PRO A 57 -2.13 16.65 3.91
N ALA A 58 -1.05 17.33 3.53
CA ALA A 58 0.02 16.74 2.71
C ALA A 58 0.61 15.46 3.33
N ALA A 59 0.49 15.32 4.66
CA ALA A 59 0.93 14.15 5.43
C ALA A 59 0.06 12.89 5.22
N GLY A 60 -1.14 12.98 4.62
CA GLY A 60 -2.07 11.84 4.55
C GLY A 60 -1.52 10.59 3.88
N ARG A 61 -0.63 10.74 2.88
CA ARG A 61 0.06 9.60 2.26
C ARG A 61 1.13 8.97 3.16
N ALA A 62 1.80 9.78 3.97
CA ALA A 62 2.80 9.29 4.92
C ALA A 62 2.12 8.53 6.08
N GLU A 63 1.03 9.06 6.60
CA GLU A 63 0.17 8.42 7.60
C GLU A 63 -0.38 7.08 7.10
N LEU A 64 -0.86 7.02 5.85
CA LEU A 64 -1.30 5.77 5.23
C LEU A 64 -0.18 4.71 5.21
N ARG A 65 1.04 5.09 4.80
CA ARG A 65 2.20 4.16 4.80
C ARG A 65 2.55 3.70 6.20
N GLN A 66 2.51 4.60 7.18
CA GLN A 66 2.80 4.29 8.58
C GLN A 66 1.78 3.30 9.15
N LEU A 67 0.49 3.55 8.93
CA LEU A 67 -0.58 2.64 9.32
C LEU A 67 -0.38 1.23 8.75
N VAL A 68 -0.04 1.11 7.45
CA VAL A 68 0.21 -0.20 6.84
C VAL A 68 1.42 -0.89 7.46
N ARG A 69 2.50 -0.16 7.77
CA ARG A 69 3.69 -0.69 8.45
C ARG A 69 3.35 -1.22 9.85
N GLU A 70 2.61 -0.46 10.64
CA GLU A 70 2.17 -0.87 11.99
C GLU A 70 1.24 -2.09 11.96
N GLN A 71 0.35 -2.17 10.97
CA GLN A 71 -0.49 -3.34 10.77
C GLN A 71 0.32 -4.59 10.38
N ARG A 72 1.40 -4.45 9.62
CA ARG A 72 2.30 -5.57 9.30
C ARG A 72 3.10 -6.01 10.53
N ALA A 73 3.66 -5.05 11.27
CA ALA A 73 4.42 -5.33 12.49
C ALA A 73 3.56 -6.00 13.59
N SER A 74 2.28 -5.63 13.71
CA SER A 74 1.37 -6.29 14.64
C SER A 74 1.00 -7.70 14.21
N ARG A 75 0.81 -7.97 12.90
CA ARG A 75 0.57 -9.34 12.40
C ARG A 75 1.76 -10.28 12.60
N GLY A 76 2.99 -9.77 12.46
CA GLY A 76 4.20 -10.56 12.72
C GLY A 76 4.48 -10.87 14.19
N ARG A 77 3.78 -10.21 15.13
CA ARG A 77 3.90 -10.47 16.57
C ARG A 77 2.92 -11.54 17.08
N THR A 78 1.91 -11.85 16.27
CA THR A 78 0.84 -12.81 16.59
C THR A 78 1.02 -14.15 15.88
N ALA A 79 2.13 -14.33 15.16
CA ALA A 79 2.50 -15.55 14.44
C ALA A 79 3.79 -16.10 15.07
#